data_AF-A0A7C4TB68-F1
#
_entry.id   AF-A0A7C4TB68-F1
#
_cell.length_a   1.000
_cell.length_b   1.000
_cell.length_c   1.000
_cell.angle_alpha   90.00
_cell.angle_beta   90.00
_cell.angle_gamma   90.00
#
_symmetry.space_group_name_H-M   'P 1'
#
loop_
_entity.id
_entity.type
_entity.pdbx_description
1 polymer ?
#
loop_
_entity_poly.entity_id
_entity_poly.type
_entity_poly.pdbx_seq_one_letter_code
_entity_poly.pdbx_strand_id
1 'polypeptide(L)' 'MRPLLIAVGVIVALLGIAWALQGAYVLPATFMRGPAWVGIGAVVAAGGLAIAALGVRPRTLSKEHGTA' A
#
# COMPACT_ATOMS: atom_id res chain seq x y z
N MET A 1 -15.95 -2.39 -5.51
CA MET A 1 -15.21 -2.29 -4.22
C MET A 1 -13.82 -2.93 -4.29
N ARG A 2 -13.69 -4.24 -4.53
CA ARG A 2 -12.38 -4.93 -4.59
C ARG A 2 -11.33 -4.30 -5.53
N PRO A 3 -11.63 -4.06 -6.82
CA PRO A 3 -10.65 -3.45 -7.72
C PRO A 3 -10.29 -2.02 -7.31
N LEU A 4 -11.24 -1.29 -6.71
CA LEU A 4 -10.99 0.05 -6.16
C LEU A 4 -10.02 0.00 -4.98
N LEU A 5 -10.17 -0.95 -4.04
CA LEU A 5 -9.23 -1.13 -2.93
C LEU A 5 -7.82 -1.46 -3.43
N ILE A 6 -7.71 -2.31 -4.44
CA ILE A 6 -6.42 -2.65 -5.06
C ILE A 6 -5.80 -1.39 -5.67
N ALA A 7 -6.56 -0.66 -6.50
CA ALA A 7 -6.07 0.56 -7.16
C ALA A 7 -5.62 1.62 -6.14
N VAL A 8 -6.46 1.89 -5.13
CA VAL A 8 -6.12 2.85 -4.06
C VAL A 8 -4.88 2.40 -3.31
N GLY A 9 -4.80 1.13 -2.92
CA GLY A 9 -3.64 0.60 -2.20
C GLY A 9 -2.35 0.72 -3.01
N VAL A 10 -2.39 0.40 -4.31
CA VAL A 10 -1.22 0.55 -5.20
C VAL A 10 -0.80 2.01 -5.33
N ILE A 11 -1.73 2.94 -5.52
CA ILE A 11 -1.42 4.37 -5.63
C ILE A 11 -0.76 4.88 -4.34
N VAL A 12 -1.34 4.54 -3.18
CA VAL A 12 -0.78 4.92 -1.87
C VAL A 12 0.61 4.32 -1.68
N ALA A 13 0.81 3.06 -2.09
CA ALA A 13 2.10 2.39 -1.99
C ALA A 13 3.18 3.13 -2.80
N LEU A 14 2.86 3.49 -4.05
CA LEU A 14 3.77 4.22 -4.94
C LEU A 14 4.11 5.61 -4.42
N LEU A 15 3.13 6.33 -3.85
CA LEU A 15 3.37 7.63 -3.23
C LEU A 15 4.31 7.52 -2.02
N GLY A 16 4.10 6.52 -1.16
CA GLY A 16 4.99 6.25 -0.04
C GLY A 16 6.42 5.94 -0.49
N ILE A 17 6.58 5.10 -1.52
CA ILE A 17 7.90 4.80 -2.10
C ILE A 17 8.55 6.08 -2.63
N ALA A 18 7.81 6.91 -3.36
CA ALA A 18 8.34 8.17 -3.89
C ALA A 18 8.84 9.09 -2.77
N TRP A 19 8.06 9.25 -1.69
CA TRP A 19 8.47 10.06 -0.53
C TRP A 19 9.68 9.47 0.20
N ALA A 20 9.77 8.15 0.32
CA ALA A 20 10.91 7.51 0.94
C ALA A 20 12.20 7.73 0.13
N LEU A 21 12.11 7.57 -1.20
CA LEU A 21 13.23 7.79 -2.11
C LEU A 21 13.64 9.27 -2.18
N GLN A 22 12.67 10.19 -2.09
CA GLN A 22 12.94 11.63 -1.96
C GLN A 22 13.64 11.96 -0.63
N GLY A 23 13.17 11.38 0.48
CA GLY A 23 13.80 11.49 1.79
C GLY A 23 15.24 10.98 1.81
N ALA A 24 15.51 9.90 1.06
CA ALA A 24 16.83 9.29 0.88
C ALA A 24 17.71 10.00 -0.19
N TYR A 25 17.23 11.11 -0.77
CA TYR A 25 17.94 11.88 -1.80
C TYR A 25 18.20 11.11 -3.11
N VAL A 26 17.47 10.01 -3.35
CA VAL A 26 17.55 9.22 -4.59
C VAL A 26 16.74 9.86 -5.71
N LEU A 27 15.57 10.41 -5.37
CA LEU A 27 14.74 11.18 -6.30
C LEU A 27 14.89 12.68 -6.04
N PRO A 28 14.94 13.52 -7.09
CA PRO A 28 14.90 14.97 -6.92
C PRO A 28 13.62 15.36 -6.19
N ALA A 29 13.79 16.06 -5.06
CA ALA A 29 12.72 16.44 -4.16
C ALA A 29 12.71 17.94 -3.94
N THR A 30 11.53 18.56 -3.87
CA THR A 30 11.38 19.98 -3.51
C THR A 30 11.36 20.17 -1.99
N PHE A 31 10.55 19.36 -1.27
CA PHE A 31 10.31 19.54 0.18
C PHE A 31 10.50 18.28 1.04
N MET A 32 10.30 17.07 0.50
CA MET A 32 10.43 15.83 1.27
C MET A 32 11.89 15.35 1.35
N ARG A 33 12.68 15.83 2.33
CA ARG A 33 14.11 15.48 2.48
C ARG A 33 14.49 15.06 3.90
N GLY A 34 15.42 14.12 4.00
CA GLY A 34 15.98 13.67 5.27
C GLY A 34 15.30 12.44 5.86
N PRO A 35 15.86 11.89 6.95
CA PRO A 35 15.49 10.57 7.50
C PRO A 35 14.04 10.47 7.95
N ALA A 36 13.42 11.58 8.38
CA ALA A 36 12.01 11.61 8.74
C ALA A 36 11.11 11.22 7.54
N TRP A 37 11.42 11.72 6.35
CA TRP A 37 10.65 11.41 5.14
C TRP A 37 10.88 9.98 4.63
N VAL A 38 12.05 9.39 4.89
CA VAL A 38 12.28 7.96 4.67
C VAL A 38 11.31 7.12 5.51
N GLY A 39 11.20 7.45 6.80
CA GLY A 39 10.29 6.77 7.72
C GLY A 39 8.81 6.96 7.32
N ILE A 40 8.39 8.19 7.04
CA ILE A 40 7.01 8.50 6.62
C ILE A 40 6.68 7.75 5.33
N GLY A 41 7.55 7.83 4.32
CA GLY A 41 7.36 7.15 3.05
C GLY A 41 7.26 5.64 3.20
N ALA A 42 8.11 5.03 4.05
CA ALA A 42 8.07 3.59 4.32
C ALA A 42 6.75 3.15 4.99
N VAL A 43 6.25 3.91 5.97
CA VAL A 43 4.97 3.63 6.62
C VAL A 43 3.80 3.76 5.65
N VAL A 44 3.80 4.81 4.83
CA VAL A 44 2.77 5.02 3.80
C VAL A 44 2.81 3.91 2.75
N ALA A 45 4.00 3.50 2.32
CA ALA A 45 4.19 2.41 1.38
C ALA A 45 3.62 1.09 1.92
N ALA A 46 3.94 0.77 3.18
CA ALA A 46 3.43 -0.41 3.86
C ALA A 46 1.89 -0.37 4.02
N GLY A 47 1.33 0.80 4.37
CA GLY A 47 -0.11 0.99 4.46
C GLY A 47 -0.82 0.77 3.12
N GLY A 48 -0.27 1.31 2.03
CA GLY A 48 -0.80 1.09 0.68
C GLY A 48 -0.80 -0.39 0.28
N LEU A 49 0.30 -1.11 0.57
CA LEU A 49 0.39 -2.56 0.33
C LEU A 49 -0.64 -3.34 1.15
N ALA A 50 -0.87 -2.96 2.41
CA ALA A 50 -1.89 -3.60 3.25
C ALA A 50 -3.30 -3.41 2.67
N ILE A 51 -3.63 -2.20 2.22
CA ILE A 51 -4.93 -1.91 1.56
C ILE A 51 -5.09 -2.75 0.29
N ALA A 52 -4.04 -2.83 -0.55
CA ALA A 52 -4.07 -3.63 -1.77
C ALA A 52 -4.28 -5.12 -1.46
N ALA A 53 -3.57 -5.66 -0.46
CA ALA A 53 -3.70 -7.05 -0.02
C ALA A 53 -5.11 -7.39 0.47
N LEU A 54 -5.78 -6.47 1.17
CA LEU A 54 -7.19 -6.65 1.58
C LEU A 54 -8.14 -6.73 0.37
N GLY A 55 -7.83 -6.01 -0.71
CA GLY A 55 -8.59 -6.07 -1.96
C GLY A 55 -8.47 -7.41 -2.69
N VAL A 56 -7.33 -8.10 -2.54
CA VAL A 56 -7.04 -9.39 -3.19
C VAL A 56 -7.62 -10.59 -2.43
N ARG A 57 -7.80 -10.48 -1.11
CA ARG A 57 -8.18 -11.61 -0.23
C ARG A 57 -9.48 -12.31 -0.73
N PRO A 58 -9.43 -13.56 -1.21
CA PRO A 58 -10.63 -14.30 -1.62
C PRO A 58 -11.58 -14.49 -0.44
N ARG A 59 -12.90 -14.39 -0.66
CA ARG A 59 -13.86 -14.87 0.35
C ARG A 59 -13.69 -16.39 0.34
N THR A 60 -13.14 -16.95 1.40
CA THR A 60 -13.25 -18.39 1.66
C THR A 60 -14.75 -18.67 1.71
N LEU A 61 -15.28 -19.26 0.63
CA LEU A 61 -16.65 -19.74 0.61
C LEU A 61 -16.76 -20.75 1.75
N SER A 62 -17.55 -20.42 2.77
CA SER A 62 -18.01 -21.40 3.73
C SER A 62 -18.78 -22.43 2.93
N LYS A 63 -18.13 -23.57 2.66
CA LYS A 63 -18.76 -24.72 2.03
C LYS A 63 -19.65 -25.31 3.12
N GLU A 64 -20.89 -24.83 3.21
CA GLU A 64 -21.91 -25.53 3.98
C GLU A 64 -21.98 -26.96 3.46
N HIS A 65 -21.60 -27.91 4.31
CA HIS A 65 -21.91 -29.31 4.15
C HIS A 65 -23.43 -29.45 4.35
N GLY A 66 -24.17 -29.18 3.28
CA GLY A 66 -25.55 -29.63 3.15
C GLY A 66 -25.55 -31.15 3.07
N THR A 67 -26.10 -31.76 4.11
CA THR A 67 -26.49 -33.17 4.20
C THR A 67 -27.33 -33.59 2.99
N ALA A 68 -27.00 -34.75 2.43
CA ALA A 68 -27.95 -35.62 1.74
C ALA A 68 -27.52 -37.07 1.99
#